data_AF-A0A3B3IB44-F1
#
_entry.id   AF-A0A3B3IB44-F1
#
_cell.length_a   1.000
_cell.length_b   1.000
_cell.length_c   1.000
_cell.angle_alpha   90.00
_cell.angle_beta   90.00
_cell.angle_gamma   90.00
#
_symmetry.space_group_name_H-M   'P 1'
#
loop_
_entity.id
_entity.type
_entity.pdbx_description
1 polymer ?
#
loop_
_entity_poly.entity_id
_entity_poly.type
_entity_poly.pdbx_seq_one_letter_code
_entity_poly.pdbx_strand_id
1 'polypeptide(L)'
;MNLCPSLPPPPPSPPLPPPSPTPPPPLPPPPPSPPPPSLPLPPPPPSPPLPPPSPTPPPPSPPPPLIPPPPSPPPPSLPLPPPPSLPLPPPSSPPPLPPPSPPPPSLPLPPPPPPPPPSPPPSSPPPLPPPPPSPPPPLPPPPPSPSLPLPPPPPPPSPPPPSPPPSSPPPLPPPPSPPLPPPPSPPPPSLPLPPPPPPPPSSSFSSSSPPSSPPPLPPPLPSPPLPPPTSPPPPSLPLPPPPPPPPSPALPPPSLLPPPPSPPLPLPPPPPLPQCTVWDWDSNGKHDYIGDFEASFKEMKGAIDGRQVQWPCINPKYKVKKKNYRNSGIVILNQCKVIKMHSFLDYIMGGCQIQFTVAIDFTASNGDPRNSCSLHYIHPYQPNEYLKALVAVGEICQDYDSDKMFPAFGFGARIPPDFKVSHDFAVNFNEDNPECAGIQGVVEAYQACLPKLQLYGPTNIAPIIQKVAKTASQEVHTKEAMQYFILLILTDGVITDMADTREAIVQASHLPMSIIIVGVGNADFSDMQMLDGDDGILRSPKGEPVLRDIVQFVPFRSFKHASPAALAKSVLAEVPNQVVDYYNSKGIKPKVPSQYQSSRPFGP
;
A
#
# COMPACT_ATOMS: atom_id res chain seq x y z
N MET A 1 -13.42 -17.95 -18.41
CA MET A 1 -14.65 -17.13 -18.47
C MET A 1 -15.04 -16.86 -17.04
N ASN A 2 -14.87 -15.63 -16.55
CA ASN A 2 -15.39 -15.29 -15.24
C ASN A 2 -16.88 -15.00 -15.42
N LEU A 3 -17.71 -15.90 -14.94
CA LEU A 3 -19.13 -15.63 -14.76
C LEU A 3 -19.23 -14.73 -13.53
N CYS A 4 -19.54 -13.44 -13.74
CA CYS A 4 -19.83 -12.56 -12.61
C CYS A 4 -20.99 -13.17 -11.81
N PRO A 5 -20.90 -13.28 -10.48
CA PRO A 5 -22.06 -13.64 -9.68
C PRO A 5 -23.13 -12.57 -9.90
N SER A 6 -24.33 -13.00 -10.30
CA SER A 6 -25.49 -12.13 -10.37
C SER A 6 -25.76 -11.57 -8.97
N LEU A 7 -25.81 -10.25 -8.83
CA LEU A 7 -26.45 -9.64 -7.66
C LEU A 7 -27.86 -10.27 -7.52
N PRO A 8 -28.29 -10.66 -6.31
CA PRO A 8 -29.64 -11.17 -6.12
C PRO A 8 -30.64 -10.11 -6.59
N PRO A 9 -31.72 -10.50 -7.29
CA PRO A 9 -32.75 -9.54 -7.66
C PRO A 9 -33.31 -8.88 -6.39
N PRO A 10 -33.66 -7.58 -6.42
CA PRO A 10 -34.30 -6.94 -5.28
C PRO A 10 -35.58 -7.71 -4.92
N PRO A 11 -35.95 -7.78 -3.63
CA PRO A 11 -37.16 -8.49 -3.21
C PRO A 11 -38.37 -7.93 -3.95
N PRO A 12 -39.37 -8.78 -4.29
CA PRO A 12 -40.55 -8.32 -5.02
C PRO A 12 -41.24 -7.21 -4.22
N SER A 13 -41.51 -6.09 -4.88
CA SER A 13 -42.27 -4.99 -4.30
C SER A 13 -43.58 -5.53 -3.69
N PRO A 14 -43.97 -5.08 -2.48
CA PRO A 14 -45.23 -5.50 -1.89
C PRO A 14 -46.39 -5.17 -2.85
N PRO A 15 -47.47 -5.98 -2.85
CA PRO A 15 -48.59 -5.76 -3.75
C PRO A 15 -49.14 -4.35 -3.57
N LEU A 16 -49.29 -3.63 -4.69
CA LEU A 16 -49.86 -2.29 -4.70
C LEU A 16 -51.23 -2.31 -3.97
N PRO A 17 -51.49 -1.35 -3.07
CA PRO A 17 -52.81 -1.24 -2.45
C PRO A 17 -53.87 -1.02 -3.54
N PRO A 18 -55.13 -1.43 -3.29
CA PRO A 18 -56.21 -1.22 -4.25
C PRO A 18 -56.33 0.27 -4.60
N PRO A 19 -56.73 0.61 -5.84
CA PRO A 19 -56.76 1.99 -6.30
C PRO A 19 -57.67 2.83 -5.40
N SER A 20 -57.09 3.82 -4.74
CA SER A 20 -57.82 4.86 -4.02
C SER A 20 -58.83 5.53 -4.97
N PRO A 21 -60.05 5.88 -4.49
CA PRO A 21 -61.02 6.57 -5.33
C PRO A 21 -60.43 7.90 -5.85
N THR A 22 -60.72 8.19 -7.11
CA THR A 22 -60.21 9.36 -7.83
C THR A 22 -60.48 10.64 -7.04
N PRO A 23 -59.48 11.51 -6.76
CA PRO A 23 -59.76 12.79 -6.13
C PRO A 23 -60.62 13.66 -7.05
N PRO A 24 -61.53 14.49 -6.49
CA PRO A 24 -62.28 15.46 -7.28
C PRO A 24 -61.32 16.50 -7.92
N PRO A 25 -61.72 17.14 -9.03
CA PRO A 25 -60.90 18.13 -9.70
C PRO A 25 -60.57 19.31 -8.76
N PRO A 26 -59.40 19.96 -8.92
CA PRO A 26 -58.99 21.07 -8.08
C PRO A 26 -59.94 22.27 -8.24
N LEU A 27 -60.33 22.86 -7.11
CA LEU A 27 -61.10 24.11 -7.07
C LEU A 27 -60.25 25.27 -7.65
N PRO A 28 -60.88 26.26 -8.32
CA PRO A 28 -60.18 27.45 -8.79
C PRO A 28 -59.65 28.28 -7.60
N PRO A 29 -58.54 29.01 -7.77
CA PRO A 29 -57.97 29.83 -6.71
C PRO A 29 -58.91 30.98 -6.31
N PRO A 30 -58.95 31.38 -5.04
CA PRO A 30 -59.75 32.51 -4.57
C PRO A 30 -59.20 33.84 -5.10
N PRO A 31 -60.05 34.87 -5.27
CA PRO A 31 -59.61 36.20 -5.68
C PRO A 31 -58.73 36.87 -4.60
N PRO A 32 -57.79 37.76 -4.99
CA PRO A 32 -56.92 38.44 -4.05
C PRO A 32 -57.70 39.34 -3.10
N SER A 33 -57.39 39.27 -1.81
CA SER A 33 -57.97 40.15 -0.78
C SER A 33 -57.35 41.56 -0.84
N PRO A 34 -58.11 42.62 -0.51
CA PRO A 34 -57.61 44.00 -0.53
C PRO A 34 -56.57 44.26 0.59
N PRO A 35 -55.68 45.25 0.41
CA PRO A 35 -54.65 45.57 1.39
C PRO A 35 -55.24 46.19 2.67
N PRO A 36 -54.66 45.90 3.85
CA PRO A 36 -55.05 46.54 5.11
C PRO A 36 -54.55 47.99 5.21
N PRO A 37 -55.22 48.87 5.99
CA PRO A 37 -54.78 50.24 6.20
C PRO A 37 -53.55 50.35 7.09
N SER A 38 -52.67 51.30 6.78
CA SER A 38 -51.42 51.56 7.51
C SER A 38 -51.67 52.10 8.93
N LEU A 39 -51.04 51.49 9.92
CA LEU A 39 -50.91 52.04 11.29
C LEU A 39 -49.46 52.48 11.58
N PRO A 40 -49.22 53.44 12.50
CA PRO A 40 -47.91 54.05 12.68
C PRO A 40 -46.92 53.15 13.43
N LEU A 41 -45.64 53.20 13.04
CA LEU A 41 -44.54 52.55 13.75
C LEU A 41 -44.19 53.29 15.06
N PRO A 42 -43.88 52.57 16.15
CA PRO A 42 -43.32 53.17 17.37
C PRO A 42 -41.84 53.58 17.17
N PRO A 43 -41.34 54.57 17.93
CA PRO A 43 -39.94 55.01 17.82
C PRO A 43 -38.95 53.99 18.43
N PRO A 44 -37.73 53.87 17.87
CA PRO A 44 -36.68 53.01 18.43
C PRO A 44 -36.07 53.58 19.72
N PRO A 45 -35.51 52.71 20.60
CA PRO A 45 -34.82 53.14 21.82
C PRO A 45 -33.45 53.82 21.53
N PRO A 46 -32.93 54.64 22.45
CA PRO A 46 -31.69 55.38 22.25
C PRO A 46 -30.43 54.50 22.27
N SER A 47 -29.49 54.79 21.36
CA SER A 47 -28.19 54.10 21.26
C SER A 47 -27.25 54.43 22.42
N PRO A 48 -26.41 53.49 22.89
CA PRO A 48 -25.34 53.77 23.85
C PRO A 48 -24.24 54.66 23.24
N PRO A 49 -23.47 55.39 24.07
CA PRO A 49 -22.47 56.36 23.60
C PRO A 49 -21.27 55.70 22.91
N LEU A 50 -20.78 56.35 21.86
CA LEU A 50 -19.60 55.94 21.10
C LEU A 50 -18.30 56.10 21.93
N PRO A 51 -17.32 55.18 21.79
CA PRO A 51 -15.98 55.37 22.36
C PRO A 51 -15.25 56.56 21.69
N PRO A 52 -14.29 57.20 22.37
CA PRO A 52 -13.56 58.35 21.84
C PRO A 52 -12.71 57.98 20.61
N PRO A 53 -12.50 58.92 19.66
CA PRO A 53 -11.76 58.63 18.44
C PRO A 53 -10.28 58.34 18.71
N SER A 54 -9.81 57.21 18.19
CA SER A 54 -8.38 56.91 18.10
C SER A 54 -7.66 57.93 17.20
N PRO A 55 -6.40 58.27 17.48
CA PRO A 55 -5.69 59.33 16.75
C PRO A 55 -5.50 58.99 15.27
N THR A 56 -5.77 59.98 14.42
CA THR A 56 -5.66 59.89 12.96
C THR A 56 -4.24 59.53 12.53
N PRO A 57 -4.03 58.53 11.65
CA PRO A 57 -2.72 58.32 11.04
C PRO A 57 -2.35 59.51 10.13
N PRO A 58 -1.05 59.85 10.01
CA PRO A 58 -0.60 60.92 9.12
C PRO A 58 -0.92 60.60 7.65
N PRO A 59 -1.09 61.62 6.78
CA PRO A 59 -1.43 61.41 5.38
C PRO A 59 -0.32 60.64 4.64
N PRO A 60 -0.68 59.76 3.68
CA PRO A 60 0.29 59.03 2.89
C PRO A 60 1.15 60.00 2.07
N SER A 61 2.45 59.71 1.99
CA SER A 61 3.38 60.44 1.13
C SER A 61 2.97 60.33 -0.35
N PRO A 62 3.22 61.35 -1.18
CA PRO A 62 2.85 61.31 -2.59
C PRO A 62 3.56 60.16 -3.32
N PRO A 63 2.90 59.52 -4.31
CA PRO A 63 3.52 58.43 -5.07
C PRO A 63 4.70 58.95 -5.91
N PRO A 64 5.73 58.11 -6.16
CA PRO A 64 6.76 58.44 -7.13
C PRO A 64 6.17 58.59 -8.54
N PRO A 65 6.77 59.41 -9.43
CA PRO A 65 6.25 59.65 -10.76
C PRO A 65 6.21 58.37 -11.60
N LEU A 66 5.08 58.15 -12.28
CA LEU A 66 4.91 57.06 -13.25
C LEU A 66 5.88 57.22 -14.43
N ILE A 67 6.76 56.25 -14.60
CA ILE A 67 7.52 56.06 -15.84
C ILE A 67 6.54 55.53 -16.91
N PRO A 68 6.46 56.13 -18.11
CA PRO A 68 5.60 55.62 -19.18
C PRO A 68 6.06 54.23 -19.66
N PRO A 69 5.13 53.34 -20.06
CA PRO A 69 5.48 52.03 -20.60
C PRO A 69 6.20 52.16 -21.96
N PRO A 70 7.14 51.25 -22.29
CA PRO A 70 7.70 51.17 -23.64
C PRO A 70 6.61 50.73 -24.65
N PRO A 71 6.72 51.14 -25.93
CA PRO A 71 5.74 50.78 -26.94
C PRO A 71 5.76 49.28 -27.27
N SER A 72 4.57 48.71 -27.50
CA SER A 72 4.40 47.30 -27.84
C SER A 72 5.11 46.91 -29.15
N PRO A 73 5.78 45.75 -29.22
CA PRO A 73 6.30 45.23 -30.48
C PRO A 73 5.17 44.79 -31.44
N PRO A 74 5.40 44.83 -32.77
CA PRO A 74 4.42 44.38 -33.76
C PRO A 74 4.19 42.86 -33.73
N PRO A 75 3.08 42.35 -34.28
CA PRO A 75 2.76 40.92 -34.28
C PRO A 75 3.78 40.10 -35.09
N PRO A 76 4.06 38.84 -34.71
CA PRO A 76 5.02 37.99 -35.41
C PRO A 76 4.49 37.56 -36.78
N SER A 77 5.30 37.84 -37.81
CA SER A 77 5.11 37.31 -39.17
C SER A 77 5.27 35.79 -39.20
N LEU A 78 4.51 35.11 -40.07
CA LEU A 78 4.68 33.68 -40.38
C LEU A 78 6.13 33.38 -40.82
N PRO A 79 6.78 32.34 -40.29
CA PRO A 79 8.12 31.95 -40.74
C PRO A 79 8.05 31.27 -42.12
N LEU A 80 8.84 31.77 -43.06
CA LEU A 80 9.15 31.06 -44.32
C LEU A 80 10.03 29.82 -44.05
N PRO A 81 10.02 28.81 -44.95
CA PRO A 81 10.84 27.62 -44.79
C PRO A 81 12.35 27.92 -44.88
N PRO A 82 13.21 27.20 -44.13
CA PRO A 82 14.66 27.39 -44.16
C PRO A 82 15.30 26.83 -45.44
N PRO A 83 16.45 27.40 -45.88
CA PRO A 83 17.20 26.91 -47.04
C PRO A 83 17.95 25.60 -46.75
N PRO A 84 18.37 24.84 -47.79
CA PRO A 84 19.06 23.56 -47.62
C PRO A 84 20.47 23.73 -47.04
N SER A 85 20.77 22.96 -46.00
CA SER A 85 22.07 22.97 -45.31
C SER A 85 23.16 22.22 -46.09
N LEU A 86 24.34 22.85 -46.23
CA LEU A 86 25.55 22.18 -46.68
C LEU A 86 26.14 21.29 -45.57
N PRO A 87 26.85 20.19 -45.91
CA PRO A 87 27.32 19.21 -44.93
C PRO A 87 28.56 19.71 -44.15
N LEU A 88 28.55 19.50 -42.84
CA LEU A 88 29.70 19.68 -41.95
C LEU A 88 30.59 18.41 -41.93
N PRO A 89 31.91 18.54 -41.68
CA PRO A 89 32.84 17.41 -41.63
C PRO A 89 32.70 16.57 -40.35
N PRO A 90 33.16 15.30 -40.34
CA PRO A 90 33.00 14.39 -39.20
C PRO A 90 33.87 14.79 -37.99
N PRO A 91 33.41 14.50 -36.76
CA PRO A 91 34.14 14.84 -35.53
C PRO A 91 35.30 13.89 -35.24
N SER A 92 36.39 14.44 -34.68
CA SER A 92 37.57 13.72 -34.24
C SER A 92 37.32 12.86 -33.00
N SER A 93 37.90 11.66 -32.95
CA SER A 93 37.80 10.73 -31.81
C SER A 93 38.47 11.26 -30.52
N PRO A 94 37.91 11.01 -29.33
CA PRO A 94 38.55 11.34 -28.05
C PRO A 94 39.68 10.35 -27.70
N PRO A 95 40.66 10.76 -26.87
CA PRO A 95 41.76 9.89 -26.43
C PRO A 95 41.28 8.84 -25.39
N PRO A 96 41.99 7.69 -25.27
CA PRO A 96 41.60 6.62 -24.35
C PRO A 96 41.91 6.96 -22.88
N LEU A 97 41.06 6.46 -21.98
CA LEU A 97 41.23 6.57 -20.52
C LEU A 97 42.38 5.68 -20.01
N PRO A 98 43.05 6.06 -18.92
CA PRO A 98 44.07 5.21 -18.28
C PRO A 98 43.44 3.98 -17.58
N PRO A 99 44.17 2.86 -17.48
CA PRO A 99 43.67 1.65 -16.82
C PRO A 99 43.56 1.81 -15.29
N PRO A 100 42.64 1.10 -14.62
CA PRO A 100 42.46 1.19 -13.19
C PRO A 100 43.60 0.54 -12.40
N SER A 101 43.91 1.11 -11.23
CA SER A 101 44.91 0.58 -10.29
C SER A 101 44.50 -0.81 -9.74
N PRO A 102 45.47 -1.71 -9.48
CA PRO A 102 45.18 -3.01 -8.88
C PRO A 102 44.73 -2.86 -7.40
N PRO A 103 43.86 -3.76 -6.90
CA PRO A 103 43.44 -3.75 -5.50
C PRO A 103 44.59 -4.14 -4.55
N PRO A 104 44.57 -3.66 -3.28
CA PRO A 104 45.55 -4.06 -2.28
C PRO A 104 45.41 -5.55 -1.90
N PRO A 105 46.49 -6.21 -1.42
CA PRO A 105 46.48 -7.63 -1.10
C PRO A 105 45.57 -7.94 0.10
N SER A 106 44.76 -8.99 -0.03
CA SER A 106 43.87 -9.47 1.02
C SER A 106 44.66 -9.96 2.24
N LEU A 107 44.36 -9.40 3.42
CA LEU A 107 44.84 -9.97 4.69
C LEU A 107 44.13 -11.32 4.96
N PRO A 108 44.82 -12.32 5.52
CA PRO A 108 44.21 -13.61 5.84
C PRO A 108 43.18 -13.45 6.97
N LEU A 109 42.00 -14.02 6.77
CA LEU A 109 40.96 -14.11 7.80
C LEU A 109 41.46 -14.95 9.00
N PRO A 110 41.17 -14.54 10.25
CA PRO A 110 41.41 -15.39 11.41
C PRO A 110 40.50 -16.63 11.37
N PRO A 111 40.94 -17.77 11.93
CA PRO A 111 40.12 -18.98 11.97
C PRO A 111 38.85 -18.77 12.82
N PRO A 112 37.74 -19.45 12.50
CA PRO A 112 36.50 -19.33 13.26
C PRO A 112 36.67 -19.84 14.70
N PRO A 113 35.95 -19.27 15.69
CA PRO A 113 35.98 -19.74 17.07
C PRO A 113 35.43 -21.17 17.17
N PRO A 114 35.89 -21.97 18.16
CA PRO A 114 35.38 -23.31 18.38
C PRO A 114 33.89 -23.29 18.76
N PRO A 115 33.12 -24.34 18.41
CA PRO A 115 31.70 -24.40 18.76
C PRO A 115 31.50 -24.44 20.28
N PRO A 116 30.39 -23.86 20.79
CA PRO A 116 30.07 -23.92 22.22
C PRO A 116 29.82 -25.38 22.66
N PRO A 117 30.08 -25.70 23.95
CA PRO A 117 29.81 -27.03 24.48
C PRO A 117 28.32 -27.38 24.42
N PRO A 118 27.96 -28.67 24.27
CA PRO A 118 26.58 -29.09 24.17
C PRO A 118 25.79 -28.77 25.44
N SER A 119 24.61 -28.19 25.28
CA SER A 119 23.67 -27.91 26.37
C SER A 119 23.31 -29.18 27.14
N PRO A 120 23.16 -29.14 28.47
CA PRO A 120 22.67 -30.28 29.24
C PRO A 120 21.25 -30.67 28.80
N PRO A 121 20.86 -31.95 28.89
CA PRO A 121 19.54 -32.40 28.49
C PRO A 121 18.46 -31.75 29.36
N PRO A 122 17.27 -31.45 28.80
CA PRO A 122 16.20 -30.80 29.55
C PRO A 122 15.69 -31.73 30.66
N SER A 123 15.64 -31.22 31.89
CA SER A 123 15.01 -31.87 33.03
C SER A 123 13.57 -32.24 32.72
N SER A 124 13.18 -33.48 33.00
CA SER A 124 11.81 -33.96 32.77
C SER A 124 10.79 -33.12 33.57
N PRO A 125 9.66 -32.71 32.97
CA PRO A 125 8.61 -32.02 33.71
C PRO A 125 7.96 -32.97 34.74
N PRO A 126 7.47 -32.46 35.89
CA PRO A 126 6.71 -33.26 36.84
C PRO A 126 5.39 -33.74 36.24
N PRO A 127 4.84 -34.88 36.70
CA PRO A 127 3.59 -35.43 36.17
C PRO A 127 2.41 -34.49 36.43
N LEU A 128 1.56 -34.33 35.42
CA LEU A 128 0.30 -33.59 35.51
C LEU A 128 -0.68 -34.25 36.50
N PRO A 129 -1.47 -33.49 37.25
CA PRO A 129 -2.57 -34.04 38.05
C PRO A 129 -3.65 -34.64 37.13
N PRO A 130 -4.42 -35.65 37.60
CA PRO A 130 -5.47 -36.26 36.80
C PRO A 130 -6.61 -35.27 36.49
N PRO A 131 -7.30 -35.42 35.34
CA PRO A 131 -8.40 -34.55 34.96
C PRO A 131 -9.61 -34.73 35.90
N PRO A 132 -10.43 -33.67 36.10
CA PRO A 132 -11.68 -33.78 36.85
C PRO A 132 -12.69 -34.70 36.13
N PRO A 133 -13.61 -35.36 36.88
CA PRO A 133 -14.61 -36.25 36.29
C PRO A 133 -15.59 -35.49 35.40
N SER A 134 -16.00 -36.13 34.30
CA SER A 134 -16.95 -35.57 33.33
C SER A 134 -18.32 -35.26 33.96
N PRO A 135 -19.00 -34.17 33.55
CA PRO A 135 -20.36 -33.89 34.00
C PRO A 135 -21.34 -34.95 33.46
N PRO A 136 -22.44 -35.23 34.18
CA PRO A 136 -23.46 -36.18 33.75
C PRO A 136 -24.22 -35.68 32.50
N PRO A 137 -24.79 -36.59 31.68
CA PRO A 137 -25.54 -36.22 30.49
C PRO A 137 -26.83 -35.44 30.83
N PRO A 138 -27.29 -34.54 29.95
CA PRO A 138 -28.51 -33.77 30.17
C PRO A 138 -29.76 -34.68 30.15
N LEU A 139 -30.73 -34.33 31.00
CA LEU A 139 -32.03 -35.01 31.09
C LEU A 139 -32.86 -34.80 29.81
N PRO A 140 -33.71 -35.78 29.42
CA PRO A 140 -34.61 -35.64 28.28
C PRO A 140 -35.72 -34.59 28.55
N PRO A 141 -36.22 -33.91 27.50
CA PRO A 141 -37.29 -32.91 27.65
C PRO A 141 -38.64 -33.56 28.01
N PRO A 142 -39.53 -32.84 28.72
CA PRO A 142 -40.87 -33.32 29.07
C PRO A 142 -41.80 -33.38 27.84
N PRO A 143 -42.86 -34.21 27.88
CA PRO A 143 -43.84 -34.33 26.79
C PRO A 143 -44.71 -33.07 26.63
N PRO A 144 -45.29 -32.82 25.45
CA PRO A 144 -46.12 -31.65 25.19
C PRO A 144 -47.52 -31.78 25.81
N SER A 145 -47.94 -30.73 26.52
CA SER A 145 -49.31 -30.54 27.02
C SER A 145 -50.18 -29.76 26.02
N PRO A 146 -51.53 -29.94 26.03
CA PRO A 146 -52.39 -29.51 24.93
C PRO A 146 -52.69 -28.01 24.89
N SER A 147 -52.98 -27.53 23.69
CA SER A 147 -53.23 -26.12 23.34
C SER A 147 -54.50 -25.54 24.00
N LEU A 148 -54.40 -24.29 24.48
CA LEU A 148 -55.53 -23.41 24.78
C LEU A 148 -55.46 -22.15 23.89
N PRO A 149 -56.59 -21.43 23.67
CA PRO A 149 -56.67 -20.40 22.63
C PRO A 149 -55.99 -19.07 23.01
N LEU A 150 -55.46 -18.38 22.00
CA LEU A 150 -54.84 -17.06 22.12
C LEU A 150 -55.87 -15.94 22.44
N PRO A 151 -55.51 -14.94 23.27
CA PRO A 151 -56.30 -13.72 23.46
C PRO A 151 -56.16 -12.75 22.27
N PRO A 152 -57.10 -11.79 22.10
CA PRO A 152 -57.08 -10.81 21.01
C PRO A 152 -56.00 -9.72 21.20
N PRO A 153 -55.57 -9.04 20.12
CA PRO A 153 -54.50 -8.03 20.16
C PRO A 153 -54.95 -6.70 20.80
N PRO A 154 -54.00 -5.92 21.38
CA PRO A 154 -54.27 -4.61 21.98
C PRO A 154 -54.50 -3.50 20.92
N PRO A 155 -55.16 -2.39 21.30
CA PRO A 155 -55.40 -1.24 20.42
C PRO A 155 -54.14 -0.38 20.18
N PRO A 156 -54.11 0.44 19.11
CA PRO A 156 -52.97 1.28 18.77
C PRO A 156 -52.77 2.47 19.73
N PRO A 157 -51.53 2.97 19.91
CA PRO A 157 -51.22 4.07 20.81
C PRO A 157 -51.69 5.44 20.29
N SER A 158 -52.06 6.32 21.21
CA SER A 158 -52.47 7.72 20.95
C SER A 158 -51.27 8.63 20.64
N PRO A 159 -51.46 9.74 19.89
CA PRO A 159 -50.38 10.69 19.60
C PRO A 159 -49.94 11.48 20.86
N PRO A 160 -48.68 11.92 20.95
CA PRO A 160 -48.15 12.66 22.09
C PRO A 160 -48.65 14.12 22.12
N PRO A 161 -48.74 14.74 23.31
CA PRO A 161 -49.06 16.16 23.47
C PRO A 161 -47.87 17.08 23.08
N PRO A 162 -48.12 18.36 22.76
CA PRO A 162 -47.07 19.30 22.37
C PRO A 162 -46.17 19.73 23.54
N SER A 163 -44.88 19.92 23.26
CA SER A 163 -43.85 20.28 24.24
C SER A 163 -43.99 21.72 24.79
N PRO A 164 -43.71 21.95 26.08
CA PRO A 164 -43.62 23.30 26.64
C PRO A 164 -42.30 24.02 26.25
N PRO A 165 -42.24 25.36 26.33
CA PRO A 165 -41.05 26.14 25.94
C PRO A 165 -39.87 25.95 26.91
N PRO A 166 -38.62 26.18 26.45
CA PRO A 166 -37.42 25.89 27.23
C PRO A 166 -37.26 26.84 28.43
N SER A 167 -37.03 26.26 29.60
CA SER A 167 -36.66 26.99 30.82
C SER A 167 -35.14 27.14 30.91
N SER A 168 -34.66 28.26 31.46
CA SER A 168 -33.25 28.61 31.58
C SER A 168 -32.43 27.57 32.36
N PRO A 169 -31.14 27.34 32.02
CA PRO A 169 -30.30 26.39 32.74
C PRO A 169 -29.97 26.91 34.16
N PRO A 170 -29.93 26.02 35.17
CA PRO A 170 -29.44 26.38 36.51
C PRO A 170 -27.91 26.60 36.49
N PRO A 171 -27.36 27.40 37.43
CA PRO A 171 -25.93 27.65 37.51
C PRO A 171 -25.14 26.38 37.86
N LEU A 172 -23.96 26.24 37.25
CA LEU A 172 -23.03 25.14 37.50
C LEU A 172 -22.57 25.11 38.97
N PRO A 173 -22.43 23.92 39.58
CA PRO A 173 -21.80 23.79 40.89
C PRO A 173 -20.30 24.16 40.80
N PRO A 174 -19.69 24.68 41.88
CA PRO A 174 -18.26 24.99 41.89
C PRO A 174 -17.41 23.73 41.71
N PRO A 175 -16.20 23.85 41.11
CA PRO A 175 -15.32 22.71 40.88
C PRO A 175 -14.86 22.09 42.22
N PRO A 176 -14.66 20.76 42.28
CA PRO A 176 -14.14 20.11 43.47
C PRO A 176 -12.72 20.59 43.79
N SER A 177 -12.44 20.84 45.07
CA SER A 177 -11.11 21.20 45.56
C SER A 177 -10.08 20.12 45.20
N PRO A 178 -8.83 20.49 44.88
CA PRO A 178 -7.78 19.52 44.60
C PRO A 178 -7.53 18.61 45.83
N PRO A 179 -7.25 17.31 45.63
CA PRO A 179 -6.97 16.40 46.74
C PRO A 179 -5.72 16.86 47.50
N LEU A 180 -5.81 16.87 48.83
CA LEU A 180 -4.66 17.07 49.71
C LEU A 180 -3.59 16.00 49.42
N PRO A 181 -2.29 16.37 49.40
CA PRO A 181 -1.22 15.39 49.28
C PRO A 181 -1.26 14.41 50.47
N PRO A 182 -0.95 13.12 50.26
CA PRO A 182 -0.91 12.16 51.36
C PRO A 182 0.18 12.54 52.38
N PRO A 183 -0.02 12.25 53.68
CA PRO A 183 1.01 12.47 54.68
C PRO A 183 2.26 11.63 54.35
N PRO A 184 3.47 12.14 54.64
CA PRO A 184 4.70 11.42 54.32
C PRO A 184 4.77 10.11 55.10
N SER A 185 4.97 9.00 54.38
CA SER A 185 5.21 7.68 54.97
C SER A 185 6.44 7.71 55.90
N PRO A 186 6.41 7.01 57.05
CA PRO A 186 7.58 6.91 57.92
C PRO A 186 8.75 6.23 57.19
N PRO A 187 10.01 6.62 57.47
CA PRO A 187 11.17 6.05 56.80
C PRO A 187 11.32 4.56 57.14
N PRO A 188 11.75 3.71 56.19
CA PRO A 188 12.02 2.30 56.46
C PRO A 188 13.24 2.16 57.39
N PRO A 189 13.28 1.11 58.24
CA PRO A 189 14.42 0.86 59.12
C PRO A 189 15.68 0.54 58.31
N SER A 190 16.81 1.13 58.72
CA SER A 190 18.09 1.03 58.03
C SER A 190 18.63 -0.41 58.01
N LEU A 191 18.79 -0.99 56.82
CA LEU A 191 19.61 -2.19 56.63
C LEU A 191 21.10 -1.80 56.59
N PRO A 192 22.00 -2.61 57.19
CA PRO A 192 23.43 -2.28 57.27
C PRO A 192 24.12 -2.42 55.91
N LEU A 193 25.02 -1.47 55.60
CA LEU A 193 25.87 -1.54 54.40
C LEU A 193 26.96 -2.62 54.53
N PRO A 194 27.37 -3.26 53.41
CA PRO A 194 28.57 -4.08 53.36
C PRO A 194 29.85 -3.22 53.44
N PRO A 195 30.97 -3.78 53.95
CA PRO A 195 32.23 -3.03 54.12
C PRO A 195 32.94 -2.74 52.79
N PRO A 196 33.73 -1.64 52.70
CA PRO A 196 34.44 -1.26 51.48
C PRO A 196 35.71 -2.10 51.23
N PRO A 197 36.12 -2.28 49.95
CA PRO A 197 37.38 -2.95 49.60
C PRO A 197 38.61 -2.10 49.94
N PRO A 198 39.79 -2.73 50.16
CA PRO A 198 41.02 -2.03 50.54
C PRO A 198 41.66 -1.24 49.38
N PRO A 199 42.40 -0.15 49.67
CA PRO A 199 43.01 0.70 48.64
C PRO A 199 44.29 0.09 48.04
N PRO A 200 44.62 0.40 46.77
CA PRO A 200 45.90 0.05 46.17
C PRO A 200 47.05 0.93 46.74
N PRO A 201 48.29 0.40 46.83
CA PRO A 201 49.43 1.16 47.29
C PRO A 201 49.86 2.23 46.29
N SER A 202 50.08 3.45 46.78
CA SER A 202 50.63 4.56 46.02
C SER A 202 52.16 4.55 46.03
N SER A 203 52.77 4.87 44.88
CA SER A 203 54.20 5.21 44.79
C SER A 203 54.39 6.34 43.78
N SER A 204 54.85 7.49 44.25
CA SER A 204 55.18 8.66 43.43
C SER A 204 56.59 9.16 43.75
N PHE A 205 57.14 9.95 42.80
CA PHE A 205 58.38 10.75 42.86
C PHE A 205 59.72 10.12 42.39
N SER A 206 59.96 10.31 41.09
CA SER A 206 61.02 11.17 40.51
C SER A 206 62.53 10.95 40.77
N SER A 207 63.21 10.67 39.64
CA SER A 207 64.47 11.27 39.14
C SER A 207 65.80 11.10 39.88
N SER A 208 66.73 10.34 39.28
CA SER A 208 68.11 10.77 38.93
C SER A 208 68.86 9.69 38.11
N SER A 209 69.88 10.10 37.35
CA SER A 209 70.79 9.27 36.51
C SER A 209 72.25 9.66 36.85
N PRO A 210 73.32 9.00 36.32
CA PRO A 210 73.48 7.69 35.65
C PRO A 210 74.40 6.80 36.57
N PRO A 211 75.51 6.10 36.21
CA PRO A 211 76.07 5.58 34.93
C PRO A 211 76.65 4.13 34.96
N SER A 212 77.31 3.75 33.85
CA SER A 212 78.42 2.77 33.69
C SER A 212 78.12 1.29 33.37
N SER A 213 78.81 0.80 32.33
CA SER A 213 78.78 -0.55 31.72
C SER A 213 79.71 -1.57 32.40
N PRO A 214 79.64 -2.88 32.06
CA PRO A 214 80.60 -3.51 31.11
C PRO A 214 79.99 -4.73 30.33
N PRO A 215 80.77 -5.67 29.72
CA PRO A 215 81.63 -5.56 28.53
C PRO A 215 81.22 -6.54 27.38
N PRO A 216 81.91 -6.58 26.21
CA PRO A 216 81.44 -7.29 24.99
C PRO A 216 82.10 -8.67 24.73
N LEU A 217 81.62 -9.39 23.69
CA LEU A 217 82.23 -10.59 23.11
C LEU A 217 82.76 -10.35 21.67
N PRO A 218 83.74 -11.14 21.16
CA PRO A 218 84.61 -10.75 20.05
C PRO A 218 84.30 -11.45 18.69
N PRO A 219 84.96 -11.04 17.58
CA PRO A 219 84.57 -11.38 16.20
C PRO A 219 85.42 -12.50 15.56
N PRO A 220 85.16 -12.78 14.26
CA PRO A 220 86.27 -12.83 13.30
C PRO A 220 86.08 -11.93 12.06
N LEU A 221 87.20 -11.42 11.56
CA LEU A 221 87.42 -10.65 10.32
C LEU A 221 88.04 -11.59 9.22
N PRO A 222 88.43 -11.11 8.01
CA PRO A 222 87.69 -10.33 7.01
C PRO A 222 87.93 -10.85 5.56
N SER A 223 87.57 -10.05 4.53
CA SER A 223 88.13 -9.95 3.15
C SER A 223 87.14 -10.28 2.01
N PRO A 224 87.30 -9.71 0.80
CA PRO A 224 87.78 -8.36 0.44
C PRO A 224 86.78 -7.59 -0.47
N PRO A 225 86.94 -6.27 -0.67
CA PRO A 225 86.12 -5.49 -1.60
C PRO A 225 86.65 -5.53 -3.04
N LEU A 226 85.78 -5.65 -4.04
CA LEU A 226 86.07 -5.56 -5.49
C LEU A 226 84.80 -5.07 -6.24
N PRO A 227 84.89 -4.60 -7.49
CA PRO A 227 84.45 -3.26 -7.89
C PRO A 227 83.13 -3.26 -8.68
N PRO A 228 82.52 -2.09 -8.98
CA PRO A 228 81.30 -2.03 -9.79
C PRO A 228 81.59 -2.31 -11.28
N PRO A 229 80.82 -3.19 -11.94
CA PRO A 229 80.67 -3.22 -13.40
C PRO A 229 79.29 -2.67 -13.78
N THR A 230 79.20 -1.48 -14.38
CA THR A 230 79.18 -1.29 -15.85
C THR A 230 78.24 -2.25 -16.59
N SER A 231 77.21 -1.66 -17.20
CA SER A 231 76.14 -2.36 -17.93
C SER A 231 76.64 -3.16 -19.14
N PRO A 232 76.23 -4.42 -19.31
CA PRO A 232 76.29 -5.12 -20.59
C PRO A 232 74.99 -4.89 -21.43
N PRO A 233 75.07 -5.00 -22.77
CA PRO A 233 73.94 -4.75 -23.68
C PRO A 233 72.87 -5.86 -23.63
N PRO A 234 71.64 -5.62 -24.13
CA PRO A 234 70.55 -6.58 -24.06
C PRO A 234 70.83 -7.84 -24.90
N PRO A 235 70.63 -9.05 -24.36
CA PRO A 235 70.71 -10.28 -25.14
C PRO A 235 69.47 -10.43 -26.05
N SER A 236 69.73 -10.86 -27.29
CA SER A 236 68.75 -10.97 -28.37
C SER A 236 67.63 -11.97 -28.08
N LEU A 237 66.42 -11.65 -28.59
CA LEU A 237 65.26 -12.55 -28.61
C LEU A 237 65.61 -13.88 -29.31
N PRO A 238 65.24 -15.05 -28.75
CA PRO A 238 65.17 -16.29 -29.50
C PRO A 238 64.08 -16.18 -30.57
N LEU A 239 64.36 -16.64 -31.79
CA LEU A 239 63.34 -16.72 -32.84
C LEU A 239 62.20 -17.67 -32.43
N PRO A 240 60.94 -17.39 -32.83
CA PRO A 240 59.85 -18.35 -32.66
C PRO A 240 60.11 -19.62 -33.48
N PRO A 241 59.63 -20.80 -33.02
CA PRO A 241 59.72 -22.03 -33.80
C PRO A 241 58.96 -21.91 -35.14
N PRO A 242 59.38 -22.64 -36.19
CA PRO A 242 58.74 -22.57 -37.50
C PRO A 242 57.27 -23.02 -37.43
N PRO A 243 56.39 -22.44 -38.26
CA PRO A 243 54.98 -22.79 -38.27
C PRO A 243 54.78 -24.27 -38.70
N PRO A 244 53.75 -24.96 -38.16
CA PRO A 244 53.42 -26.31 -38.59
C PRO A 244 52.98 -26.33 -40.06
N PRO A 245 53.15 -27.47 -40.77
CA PRO A 245 52.72 -27.60 -42.16
C PRO A 245 51.20 -27.38 -42.30
N PRO A 246 50.74 -26.85 -43.45
CA PRO A 246 49.32 -26.57 -43.66
C PRO A 246 48.50 -27.86 -43.56
N PRO A 247 47.33 -27.85 -42.90
CA PRO A 247 46.51 -29.03 -42.74
C PRO A 247 46.02 -29.53 -44.10
N SER A 248 46.08 -30.85 -44.30
CA SER A 248 45.42 -31.50 -45.44
C SER A 248 43.93 -31.13 -45.46
N PRO A 249 43.31 -30.96 -46.64
CA PRO A 249 41.92 -30.54 -46.72
C PRO A 249 41.03 -31.55 -46.01
N ALA A 250 40.45 -31.12 -44.89
CA ALA A 250 39.53 -31.93 -44.12
C ALA A 250 38.34 -32.31 -45.02
N LEU A 251 38.07 -33.60 -45.12
CA LEU A 251 36.82 -34.09 -45.71
C LEU A 251 35.64 -33.39 -45.00
N PRO A 252 34.62 -32.92 -45.73
CA PRO A 252 33.47 -32.30 -45.09
C PRO A 252 32.87 -33.28 -44.08
N PRO A 253 32.44 -32.80 -42.89
CA PRO A 253 31.79 -33.67 -41.93
C PRO A 253 30.57 -34.31 -42.60
N PRO A 254 30.24 -35.58 -42.29
CA PRO A 254 29.02 -36.19 -42.81
C PRO A 254 27.86 -35.29 -42.40
N SER A 255 27.06 -34.85 -43.38
CA SER A 255 25.91 -33.99 -43.14
C SER A 255 25.00 -34.64 -42.12
N LEU A 256 25.05 -34.16 -40.88
CA LEU A 256 24.05 -34.44 -39.87
C LEU A 256 22.76 -33.80 -40.37
N LEU A 257 21.99 -34.59 -41.14
CA LEU A 257 20.60 -34.32 -41.40
C LEU A 257 19.97 -33.96 -40.04
N PRO A 258 19.22 -32.85 -39.94
CA PRO A 258 18.51 -32.56 -38.72
C PRO A 258 17.66 -33.78 -38.36
N PRO A 259 17.54 -34.13 -37.07
CA PRO A 259 16.67 -35.23 -36.68
C PRO A 259 15.28 -35.01 -37.30
N PRO A 260 14.62 -36.06 -37.82
CA PRO A 260 13.29 -35.90 -38.40
C PRO A 260 12.41 -35.19 -37.38
N PRO A 261 11.59 -34.21 -37.80
CA PRO A 261 10.79 -33.43 -36.87
C PRO A 261 10.00 -34.39 -36.00
N SER A 262 10.14 -34.25 -34.67
CA SER A 262 9.41 -35.06 -33.71
C SER A 262 7.94 -35.09 -34.12
N PRO A 263 7.28 -36.26 -34.15
CA PRO A 263 5.88 -36.32 -34.51
C PRO A 263 5.12 -35.32 -33.64
N PRO A 264 4.23 -34.50 -34.21
CA PRO A 264 3.57 -33.44 -33.45
C PRO A 264 2.94 -34.07 -32.23
N LEU A 265 3.28 -33.52 -31.04
CA LEU A 265 2.72 -33.98 -29.78
C LEU A 265 1.20 -34.06 -29.95
N PRO A 266 0.55 -35.16 -29.53
CA PRO A 266 -0.90 -35.28 -29.64
C PRO A 266 -1.54 -34.02 -29.07
N LEU A 267 -2.33 -33.32 -29.90
CA LEU A 267 -3.01 -32.11 -29.45
C LEU A 267 -3.73 -32.44 -28.14
N PRO A 268 -3.54 -31.64 -27.07
CA PRO A 268 -4.22 -31.91 -25.81
C PRO A 268 -5.72 -32.03 -26.11
N PRO A 269 -6.42 -32.99 -25.47
CA PRO A 269 -7.85 -33.17 -25.72
C PRO A 269 -8.56 -31.83 -25.53
N PRO A 270 -9.55 -31.50 -26.38
CA PRO A 270 -10.25 -30.23 -26.27
C PRO A 270 -10.77 -30.08 -24.84
N PRO A 271 -10.62 -28.89 -24.22
CA PRO A 271 -11.05 -28.71 -22.84
C PRO A 271 -12.53 -29.07 -22.70
N PRO A 272 -12.94 -29.74 -21.62
CA PRO A 272 -14.33 -30.11 -21.41
C PRO A 272 -15.23 -28.88 -21.50
N LEU A 273 -16.42 -29.04 -22.09
CA LEU A 273 -17.35 -27.93 -22.23
C LEU A 273 -17.75 -27.40 -20.85
N PRO A 274 -17.99 -26.08 -20.71
CA PRO A 274 -18.53 -25.52 -19.49
C PRO A 274 -19.86 -26.21 -19.13
N GLN A 275 -19.89 -26.83 -17.95
CA GLN A 275 -21.11 -27.42 -17.40
C GLN A 275 -21.89 -26.36 -16.61
N CYS A 276 -23.15 -26.15 -17.00
CA CYS A 276 -24.07 -25.24 -16.35
C CYS A 276 -25.06 -26.08 -15.51
N THR A 277 -25.08 -25.86 -14.20
CA THR A 277 -26.00 -26.55 -13.27
C THR A 277 -27.16 -25.65 -12.89
N VAL A 278 -28.36 -26.24 -12.78
CA VAL A 278 -29.60 -25.55 -12.41
C VAL A 278 -30.13 -26.15 -11.11
N TRP A 279 -30.45 -25.28 -10.16
CA TRP A 279 -30.88 -25.62 -8.81
C TRP A 279 -32.15 -24.85 -8.46
N ASP A 280 -33.03 -25.50 -7.72
CA ASP A 280 -34.12 -24.83 -7.01
C ASP A 280 -33.59 -24.33 -5.67
N TRP A 281 -33.87 -23.07 -5.34
CA TRP A 281 -33.30 -22.43 -4.15
C TRP A 281 -34.23 -22.60 -2.95
N ASP A 282 -33.64 -22.94 -1.80
CA ASP A 282 -34.34 -23.10 -0.52
C ASP A 282 -33.60 -22.29 0.54
N SER A 283 -34.36 -21.54 1.35
CA SER A 283 -33.88 -20.70 2.43
C SER A 283 -33.16 -21.47 3.55
N ASN A 284 -33.39 -22.77 3.66
CA ASN A 284 -32.68 -23.64 4.61
C ASN A 284 -31.29 -24.11 4.11
N GLY A 285 -30.86 -23.70 2.92
CA GLY A 285 -29.57 -24.05 2.32
C GLY A 285 -29.52 -25.41 1.61
N LYS A 286 -30.59 -26.21 1.63
CA LYS A 286 -30.68 -27.50 0.93
C LYS A 286 -31.30 -27.32 -0.45
N HIS A 287 -30.54 -26.73 -1.35
CA HIS A 287 -30.97 -26.47 -2.73
C HIS A 287 -31.21 -27.77 -3.49
N ASP A 288 -32.35 -27.86 -4.18
CA ASP A 288 -32.77 -29.07 -4.89
C ASP A 288 -32.23 -29.05 -6.33
N TYR A 289 -31.43 -30.06 -6.68
CA TYR A 289 -30.80 -30.14 -8.00
C TYR A 289 -31.82 -30.47 -9.10
N ILE A 290 -32.03 -29.53 -10.03
CA ILE A 290 -32.98 -29.65 -11.14
C ILE A 290 -32.35 -30.43 -12.30
N GLY A 291 -31.11 -30.11 -12.68
CA GLY A 291 -30.38 -30.72 -13.79
C GLY A 291 -29.16 -29.91 -14.23
N ASP A 292 -28.46 -30.39 -15.25
CA ASP A 292 -27.34 -29.68 -15.89
C ASP A 292 -27.39 -29.76 -17.43
N PHE A 293 -26.57 -28.93 -18.07
CA PHE A 293 -26.33 -28.92 -19.51
C PHE A 293 -24.92 -28.42 -19.82
N GLU A 294 -24.37 -28.78 -20.98
CA GLU A 294 -23.10 -28.24 -21.47
C GLU A 294 -23.37 -27.10 -22.47
N ALA A 295 -22.60 -26.01 -22.39
CA ALA A 295 -22.76 -24.86 -23.28
C ALA A 295 -21.40 -24.26 -23.71
N SER A 296 -21.12 -24.30 -25.01
CA SER A 296 -19.93 -23.66 -25.58
C SER A 296 -20.16 -22.19 -25.90
N PHE A 297 -19.09 -21.39 -25.86
CA PHE A 297 -19.15 -20.00 -26.34
C PHE A 297 -19.55 -19.89 -27.82
N LYS A 298 -19.21 -20.90 -28.63
CA LYS A 298 -19.56 -20.96 -30.05
C LYS A 298 -21.07 -21.07 -30.26
N GLU A 299 -21.77 -21.81 -29.41
CA GLU A 299 -23.23 -21.90 -29.41
C GLU A 299 -23.86 -20.62 -28.85
N MET A 300 -23.37 -20.12 -27.71
CA MET A 300 -23.85 -18.87 -27.11
C MET A 300 -23.78 -17.68 -28.08
N LYS A 301 -22.75 -17.61 -28.94
CA LYS A 301 -22.63 -16.60 -30.00
C LYS A 301 -23.82 -16.57 -30.96
N GLY A 302 -24.56 -17.67 -31.13
CA GLY A 302 -25.77 -17.69 -31.95
C GLY A 302 -26.84 -16.69 -31.48
N ALA A 303 -26.89 -16.36 -30.19
CA ALA A 303 -27.80 -15.35 -29.63
C ALA A 303 -27.38 -13.91 -29.97
N ILE A 304 -26.11 -13.68 -30.33
CA ILE A 304 -25.65 -12.39 -30.87
C ILE A 304 -26.18 -12.20 -32.30
N ASP A 305 -26.17 -13.29 -33.09
CA ASP A 305 -26.72 -13.34 -34.45
C ASP A 305 -28.26 -13.36 -34.50
N GLY A 306 -28.94 -13.10 -33.36
CA GLY A 306 -30.40 -13.11 -33.25
C GLY A 306 -31.06 -14.49 -33.28
N ARG A 307 -30.30 -15.60 -33.22
CA ARG A 307 -30.87 -16.95 -33.14
C ARG A 307 -31.27 -17.28 -31.70
N GLN A 308 -32.41 -17.94 -31.53
CA GLN A 308 -32.77 -18.49 -30.22
C GLN A 308 -31.83 -19.65 -29.89
N VAL A 309 -31.00 -19.48 -28.85
CA VAL A 309 -30.10 -20.52 -28.34
C VAL A 309 -30.71 -21.09 -27.06
N GLN A 310 -30.85 -22.41 -27.00
CA GLN A 310 -31.50 -23.10 -25.89
C GLN A 310 -30.91 -24.49 -25.67
N TRP A 311 -30.90 -24.95 -24.41
CA TRP A 311 -30.42 -26.27 -24.02
C TRP A 311 -31.46 -27.00 -23.16
N PRO A 312 -31.68 -28.31 -23.37
CA PRO A 312 -32.48 -29.11 -22.46
C PRO A 312 -31.71 -29.31 -21.14
N CYS A 313 -32.33 -28.96 -20.01
CA CYS A 313 -31.75 -29.21 -18.69
C CYS A 313 -31.95 -30.69 -18.31
N ILE A 314 -30.88 -31.44 -18.08
CA ILE A 314 -30.92 -32.89 -17.88
C ILE A 314 -30.56 -33.24 -16.44
N ASN A 315 -31.40 -34.03 -15.78
CA ASN A 315 -31.13 -34.60 -14.47
C ASN A 315 -30.67 -36.07 -14.63
N PRO A 316 -29.41 -36.42 -14.33
CA PRO A 316 -28.90 -37.77 -14.48
C PRO A 316 -29.71 -38.80 -13.67
N LYS A 317 -30.16 -38.44 -12.46
CA LYS A 317 -30.95 -39.33 -11.59
C LYS A 317 -32.31 -39.63 -12.22
N TYR A 318 -32.98 -38.65 -12.84
CA TYR A 318 -34.25 -38.89 -13.53
C TYR A 318 -34.08 -39.59 -14.88
N LYS A 319 -33.01 -39.28 -15.64
CA LYS A 319 -32.68 -39.96 -16.90
C LYS A 319 -32.49 -41.48 -16.73
N VAL A 320 -31.94 -41.91 -15.59
CA VAL A 320 -31.82 -43.34 -15.25
C VAL A 320 -33.12 -43.92 -14.65
N LYS A 321 -33.82 -43.18 -13.78
CA LYS A 321 -34.97 -43.73 -13.03
C LYS A 321 -36.33 -43.67 -13.75
N LYS A 322 -36.56 -42.73 -14.66
CA LYS A 322 -37.88 -42.45 -15.24
C LYS A 322 -37.92 -42.82 -16.73
N LYS A 323 -38.65 -43.89 -17.10
CA LYS A 323 -38.74 -44.42 -18.47
C LYS A 323 -39.09 -43.40 -19.57
N ASN A 324 -39.92 -42.39 -19.27
CA ASN A 324 -40.38 -41.39 -20.23
C ASN A 324 -39.76 -39.99 -20.01
N TYR A 325 -38.63 -39.89 -19.32
CA TYR A 325 -37.98 -38.61 -19.05
C TYR A 325 -37.26 -38.06 -20.30
N ARG A 326 -37.58 -36.80 -20.66
CA ARG A 326 -36.90 -36.06 -21.74
C ARG A 326 -35.92 -35.02 -21.20
N ASN A 327 -36.39 -34.13 -20.32
CA ASN A 327 -35.61 -33.10 -19.63
C ASN A 327 -36.37 -32.61 -18.38
N SER A 328 -35.72 -31.78 -17.56
CA SER A 328 -36.29 -31.06 -16.42
C SER A 328 -36.75 -29.64 -16.79
N GLY A 329 -36.82 -29.31 -18.08
CA GLY A 329 -37.02 -27.96 -18.60
C GLY A 329 -36.06 -27.61 -19.73
N ILE A 330 -36.18 -26.39 -20.25
CA ILE A 330 -35.32 -25.82 -21.29
C ILE A 330 -34.78 -24.48 -20.79
N VAL A 331 -33.46 -24.32 -20.84
CA VAL A 331 -32.78 -23.05 -20.53
C VAL A 331 -32.58 -22.29 -21.83
N ILE A 332 -32.98 -21.02 -21.88
CA ILE A 332 -32.94 -20.17 -23.07
C ILE A 332 -31.98 -19.00 -22.81
N LEU A 333 -31.04 -18.75 -23.73
CA LEU A 333 -30.16 -17.58 -23.68
C LEU A 333 -30.83 -16.39 -24.36
N ASN A 334 -31.46 -15.51 -23.56
CA ASN A 334 -32.17 -14.34 -24.06
C ASN A 334 -31.25 -13.25 -24.63
N GLN A 335 -30.03 -13.12 -24.11
CA GLN A 335 -29.07 -12.10 -24.54
C GLN A 335 -27.63 -12.61 -24.37
N CYS A 336 -26.80 -12.44 -25.40
CA CYS A 336 -25.36 -12.60 -25.31
C CYS A 336 -24.69 -11.26 -25.67
N LYS A 337 -23.82 -10.75 -24.80
CA LYS A 337 -23.03 -9.54 -25.04
C LYS A 337 -21.56 -9.84 -24.84
N VAL A 338 -20.76 -9.68 -25.89
CA VAL A 338 -19.30 -9.81 -25.80
C VAL A 338 -18.72 -8.44 -25.49
N ILE A 339 -18.04 -8.32 -24.36
CA ILE A 339 -17.38 -7.10 -23.91
C ILE A 339 -15.87 -7.36 -23.96
N LYS A 340 -15.09 -6.45 -24.58
CA LYS A 340 -13.64 -6.49 -24.46
C LYS A 340 -13.29 -6.03 -23.04
N MET A 341 -12.86 -6.97 -22.20
CA MET A 341 -12.16 -6.64 -20.97
C MET A 341 -10.73 -6.21 -21.33
N HIS A 342 -10.29 -5.10 -20.78
CA HIS A 342 -8.91 -4.64 -20.90
C HIS A 342 -8.09 -5.18 -19.72
N SER A 343 -6.88 -5.63 -20.00
CA SER A 343 -5.91 -6.04 -18.98
C SER A 343 -5.22 -4.83 -18.36
N PHE A 344 -4.59 -5.01 -17.19
CA PHE A 344 -3.75 -3.99 -16.58
C PHE A 344 -2.69 -3.44 -17.55
N LEU A 345 -2.02 -4.33 -18.29
CA LEU A 345 -1.02 -3.93 -19.29
C LEU A 345 -1.62 -3.16 -20.48
N ASP A 346 -2.88 -3.38 -20.86
CA ASP A 346 -3.54 -2.53 -21.87
C ASP A 346 -3.64 -1.07 -21.37
N TYR A 347 -3.85 -0.84 -20.06
CA TYR A 347 -3.85 0.51 -19.47
C TYR A 347 -2.45 1.11 -19.43
N ILE A 348 -1.44 0.38 -18.97
CA ILE A 348 -0.04 0.87 -18.97
C ILE A 348 0.44 1.20 -20.40
N MET A 349 0.23 0.30 -21.36
CA MET A 349 0.56 0.55 -22.77
C MET A 349 -0.30 1.65 -23.42
N GLY A 350 -1.47 1.93 -22.85
CA GLY A 350 -2.32 3.08 -23.19
C GLY A 350 -1.87 4.41 -22.57
N GLY A 351 -0.74 4.44 -21.87
CA GLY A 351 -0.19 5.64 -21.23
C GLY A 351 -0.79 5.97 -19.86
N CYS A 352 -1.44 5.00 -19.19
CA CYS A 352 -1.82 5.14 -17.79
C CYS A 352 -0.55 5.05 -16.92
N GLN A 353 -0.31 6.09 -16.12
CA GLN A 353 0.79 6.17 -15.17
C GLN A 353 0.35 5.66 -13.80
N ILE A 354 1.22 4.90 -13.14
CA ILE A 354 1.01 4.47 -11.77
C ILE A 354 1.83 5.38 -10.85
N GLN A 355 1.17 6.25 -10.09
CA GLN A 355 1.83 7.09 -9.09
C GLN A 355 1.95 6.32 -7.77
N PHE A 356 3.19 6.12 -7.32
CA PHE A 356 3.48 5.34 -6.11
C PHE A 356 3.83 6.25 -4.93
N THR A 357 2.93 6.34 -3.95
CA THR A 357 3.13 7.08 -2.69
C THR A 357 3.51 6.13 -1.57
N VAL A 358 4.48 6.53 -0.75
CA VAL A 358 4.94 5.78 0.42
C VAL A 358 4.54 6.51 1.70
N ALA A 359 4.03 5.77 2.68
CA ALA A 359 3.70 6.23 4.02
C ALA A 359 4.38 5.33 5.05
N ILE A 360 5.17 5.94 5.94
CA ILE A 360 5.99 5.23 6.93
C ILE A 360 5.51 5.58 8.33
N ASP A 361 5.16 4.56 9.10
CA ASP A 361 4.88 4.67 10.52
C ASP A 361 6.14 5.09 11.28
N PHE A 362 6.04 6.12 12.10
CA PHE A 362 7.07 6.59 13.03
C PHE A 362 6.51 6.69 14.46
N THR A 363 5.59 5.81 14.83
CA THR A 363 5.03 5.75 16.19
C THR A 363 5.98 5.08 17.18
N ALA A 364 5.75 5.35 18.47
CA ALA A 364 6.60 4.93 19.57
C ALA A 364 6.55 3.42 19.89
N SER A 365 5.58 2.66 19.34
CA SER A 365 5.54 1.19 19.39
C SER A 365 6.81 0.57 18.80
N ASN A 366 7.36 1.19 17.76
CA ASN A 366 8.61 0.79 17.11
C ASN A 366 9.85 0.86 18.02
N GLY A 367 9.76 1.54 19.17
CA GLY A 367 10.86 1.74 20.11
C GLY A 367 11.93 2.74 19.62
N ASP A 368 12.77 3.22 20.56
CA ASP A 368 13.82 4.22 20.29
C ASP A 368 14.78 3.78 19.17
N PRO A 369 14.92 4.52 18.05
CA PRO A 369 15.77 4.13 16.92
C PRO A 369 17.27 3.96 17.25
N ARG A 370 17.71 4.39 18.42
CA ARG A 370 19.09 4.21 18.93
C ARG A 370 19.29 2.85 19.60
N ASN A 371 18.21 2.16 19.98
CA ASN A 371 18.23 0.83 20.58
C ASN A 371 18.20 -0.25 19.49
N SER A 372 19.09 -1.24 19.58
CA SER A 372 19.16 -2.37 18.65
C SER A 372 17.89 -3.24 18.59
N CYS A 373 16.99 -3.12 19.57
CA CYS A 373 15.69 -3.79 19.57
C CYS A 373 14.58 -3.01 18.83
N SER A 374 14.84 -1.78 18.37
CA SER A 374 13.84 -0.98 17.63
C SER A 374 13.65 -1.48 16.20
N LEU A 375 12.40 -1.44 15.72
CA LEU A 375 12.09 -1.75 14.32
C LEU A 375 12.63 -0.69 13.35
N HIS A 376 12.92 0.51 13.85
CA HIS A 376 13.61 1.58 13.11
C HIS A 376 15.13 1.52 13.21
N TYR A 377 15.73 0.61 14.00
CA TYR A 377 17.17 0.61 14.23
C TYR A 377 17.97 0.50 12.92
N ILE A 378 18.87 1.46 12.68
CA ILE A 378 19.72 1.50 11.48
C ILE A 378 21.02 0.75 11.77
N HIS A 379 21.03 -0.55 11.55
CA HIS A 379 22.21 -1.39 11.75
C HIS A 379 23.19 -1.26 10.55
N PRO A 380 24.51 -1.07 10.78
CA PRO A 380 25.49 -0.77 9.72
C PRO A 380 25.68 -1.86 8.66
N TYR A 381 25.27 -3.11 8.93
CA TYR A 381 25.45 -4.25 8.01
C TYR A 381 24.13 -4.94 7.62
N GLN A 382 22.98 -4.51 8.14
CA GLN A 382 21.71 -5.20 7.86
C GLN A 382 20.54 -4.21 7.87
N PRO A 383 19.72 -4.15 6.81
CA PRO A 383 18.53 -3.32 6.82
C PRO A 383 17.48 -3.86 7.81
N ASN A 384 16.76 -2.93 8.45
CA ASN A 384 15.60 -3.23 9.27
C ASN A 384 14.39 -3.68 8.40
N GLU A 385 13.27 -4.02 9.04
CA GLU A 385 12.10 -4.55 8.31
C GLU A 385 11.43 -3.49 7.41
N TYR A 386 11.40 -2.22 7.84
CA TYR A 386 10.94 -1.10 7.00
C TYR A 386 11.79 -0.97 5.72
N LEU A 387 13.11 -0.91 5.85
CA LEU A 387 14.03 -0.78 4.70
C LEU A 387 13.91 -1.97 3.75
N LYS A 388 13.77 -3.20 4.28
CA LYS A 388 13.54 -4.39 3.44
C LYS A 388 12.22 -4.32 2.68
N ALA A 389 11.14 -3.88 3.33
CA ALA A 389 9.84 -3.72 2.69
C ALA A 389 9.84 -2.61 1.63
N LEU A 390 10.43 -1.44 1.94
CA LEU A 390 10.62 -0.32 1.01
C LEU A 390 11.33 -0.77 -0.26
N VAL A 391 12.52 -1.36 -0.13
CA VAL A 391 13.32 -1.80 -1.27
C VAL A 391 12.58 -2.89 -2.06
N ALA A 392 12.09 -3.95 -1.40
CA ALA A 392 11.46 -5.06 -2.10
C ALA A 392 10.20 -4.68 -2.91
N VAL A 393 9.36 -3.77 -2.39
CA VAL A 393 8.15 -3.31 -3.10
C VAL A 393 8.51 -2.20 -4.10
N GLY A 394 9.27 -1.20 -3.66
CA GLY A 394 9.63 -0.05 -4.48
C GLY A 394 10.50 -0.38 -5.69
N GLU A 395 11.37 -1.39 -5.60
CA GLU A 395 12.19 -1.84 -6.74
C GLU A 395 11.35 -2.32 -7.93
N ILE A 396 10.13 -2.81 -7.69
CA ILE A 396 9.22 -3.30 -8.73
C ILE A 396 8.16 -2.24 -9.09
N CYS A 397 7.64 -1.51 -8.11
CA CYS A 397 6.69 -0.41 -8.39
C CYS A 397 7.29 0.68 -9.28
N GLN A 398 8.59 0.98 -9.12
CA GLN A 398 9.27 2.04 -9.86
C GLN A 398 9.35 1.82 -11.37
N ASP A 399 9.04 0.64 -11.90
CA ASP A 399 9.02 0.38 -13.34
C ASP A 399 7.65 0.67 -13.99
N TYR A 400 6.62 0.92 -13.17
CA TYR A 400 5.29 1.36 -13.61
C TYR A 400 5.08 2.88 -13.44
N ASP A 401 5.99 3.53 -12.73
CA ASP A 401 6.08 4.99 -12.61
C ASP A 401 7.02 5.55 -13.71
N SER A 402 6.60 6.64 -14.35
CA SER A 402 7.28 7.19 -15.54
C SER A 402 8.43 8.15 -15.22
N ASP A 403 8.30 8.92 -14.13
CA ASP A 403 9.33 9.87 -13.69
C ASP A 403 10.11 9.33 -12.48
N LYS A 404 9.55 8.32 -11.78
CA LYS A 404 10.14 7.67 -10.61
C LYS A 404 10.33 8.64 -9.44
N MET A 405 9.47 9.65 -9.34
CA MET A 405 9.43 10.62 -8.25
C MET A 405 8.36 10.21 -7.24
N PHE A 406 8.77 9.62 -6.12
CA PHE A 406 7.84 9.04 -5.15
C PHE A 406 7.55 9.99 -3.99
N PRO A 407 6.30 10.46 -3.80
CA PRO A 407 5.92 11.17 -2.58
C PRO A 407 6.12 10.27 -1.37
N ALA A 408 6.94 10.72 -0.42
CA ALA A 408 7.24 9.98 0.80
C ALA A 408 6.74 10.74 2.03
N PHE A 409 5.80 10.12 2.75
CA PHE A 409 5.18 10.67 3.95
C PHE A 409 5.46 9.81 5.19
N GLY A 410 5.44 10.45 6.35
CA GLY A 410 5.51 9.81 7.65
C GLY A 410 4.27 10.11 8.50
N PHE A 411 3.96 9.24 9.46
CA PHE A 411 2.86 9.46 10.39
C PHE A 411 3.17 9.01 11.81
N GLY A 412 2.49 9.62 12.81
CA GLY A 412 2.60 9.23 14.21
C GLY A 412 3.83 9.77 14.96
N ALA A 413 4.55 10.73 14.39
CA ALA A 413 5.72 11.37 15.00
C ALA A 413 5.47 12.84 15.33
N ARG A 414 6.30 13.37 16.25
CA ARG A 414 6.42 14.81 16.53
C ARG A 414 7.57 15.41 15.72
N ILE A 415 7.24 16.45 14.95
CA ILE A 415 8.13 16.99 13.91
C ILE A 415 8.76 18.31 14.38
N PRO A 416 10.09 18.49 14.27
CA PRO A 416 10.72 19.78 14.57
C PRO A 416 10.25 20.87 13.57
N PRO A 417 10.31 22.17 13.94
CA PRO A 417 10.86 22.72 15.18
C PRO A 417 9.89 22.69 16.37
N ASP A 418 8.57 22.69 16.12
CA ASP A 418 7.55 22.83 17.17
C ASP A 418 7.26 21.53 17.94
N PHE A 419 7.72 20.38 17.44
CA PHE A 419 7.41 19.04 17.95
C PHE A 419 5.90 18.77 18.09
N LYS A 420 5.11 19.32 17.16
CA LYS A 420 3.69 18.98 16.98
C LYS A 420 3.56 17.59 16.37
N VAL A 421 2.56 16.84 16.81
CA VAL A 421 2.23 15.52 16.24
C VAL A 421 1.72 15.71 14.81
N SER A 422 2.25 14.91 13.87
CA SER A 422 1.78 14.85 12.49
C SER A 422 1.47 13.41 12.09
N HIS A 423 0.51 13.27 11.17
CA HIS A 423 0.05 11.99 10.63
C HIS A 423 0.18 11.91 9.09
N ASP A 424 0.88 12.86 8.47
CA ASP A 424 1.03 12.96 7.02
C ASP A 424 2.23 13.82 6.55
N PHE A 425 3.26 14.04 7.39
CA PHE A 425 4.38 14.95 7.08
C PHE A 425 5.29 14.41 5.96
N ALA A 426 5.91 15.28 5.18
CA ALA A 426 6.88 14.92 4.16
C ALA A 426 8.20 14.41 4.79
N VAL A 427 8.63 13.19 4.42
CA VAL A 427 9.84 12.53 4.97
C VAL A 427 11.12 13.30 4.64
N ASN A 428 11.14 14.01 3.52
CA ASN A 428 12.24 14.90 3.12
C ASN A 428 12.20 16.28 3.82
N PHE A 429 11.22 16.55 4.69
CA PHE A 429 10.88 17.84 5.32
C PHE A 429 10.56 18.99 4.34
N ASN A 430 10.14 18.67 3.12
CA ASN A 430 9.69 19.63 2.13
C ASN A 430 8.20 19.39 1.83
N GLU A 431 7.31 20.06 2.58
CA GLU A 431 5.85 19.94 2.37
C GLU A 431 5.39 20.49 1.01
N ASP A 432 6.14 21.41 0.40
CA ASP A 432 5.85 21.94 -0.94
C ASP A 432 6.25 20.96 -2.05
N ASN A 433 7.21 20.07 -1.79
CA ASN A 433 7.55 18.96 -2.67
C ASN A 433 8.00 17.71 -1.87
N PRO A 434 7.08 16.77 -1.57
CA PRO A 434 7.37 15.54 -0.83
C PRO A 434 8.04 14.44 -1.69
N GLU A 435 8.30 14.70 -2.97
CA GLU A 435 8.84 13.70 -3.90
C GLU A 435 10.30 13.35 -3.63
N CYS A 436 10.62 12.07 -3.78
CA CYS A 436 11.94 11.50 -3.63
C CYS A 436 12.34 10.78 -4.93
N ALA A 437 13.56 11.03 -5.42
CA ALA A 437 14.04 10.45 -6.68
C ALA A 437 14.39 8.96 -6.51
N GLY A 438 13.55 8.08 -7.05
CA GLY A 438 13.69 6.62 -6.96
C GLY A 438 13.44 6.07 -5.55
N ILE A 439 13.35 4.74 -5.42
CA ILE A 439 13.23 4.10 -4.10
C ILE A 439 14.45 4.39 -3.21
N GLN A 440 15.62 4.59 -3.82
CA GLN A 440 16.85 4.99 -3.14
C GLN A 440 16.71 6.37 -2.48
N GLY A 441 16.09 7.35 -3.14
CA GLY A 441 15.81 8.66 -2.54
C GLY A 441 14.86 8.57 -1.34
N VAL A 442 13.86 7.68 -1.39
CA VAL A 442 12.96 7.42 -0.24
C VAL A 442 13.74 6.81 0.94
N VAL A 443 14.64 5.86 0.67
CA VAL A 443 15.52 5.24 1.68
C VAL A 443 16.45 6.28 2.32
N GLU A 444 17.05 7.16 1.53
CA GLU A 444 17.92 8.24 2.02
C GLU A 444 17.15 9.26 2.86
N ALA A 445 15.96 9.66 2.40
CA ALA A 445 15.08 10.56 3.15
C ALA A 445 14.64 9.93 4.49
N TYR A 446 14.25 8.65 4.50
CA TYR A 446 13.92 7.90 5.72
C TYR A 446 15.09 7.89 6.72
N GLN A 447 16.30 7.53 6.27
CA GLN A 447 17.49 7.52 7.12
C GLN A 447 17.87 8.92 7.64
N ALA A 448 17.67 9.97 6.82
CA ALA A 448 17.99 11.36 7.17
C ALA A 448 16.92 12.04 8.05
N CYS A 449 15.69 11.54 8.07
CA CYS A 449 14.60 12.07 8.90
C CYS A 449 14.56 11.45 10.29
N LEU A 450 14.71 10.13 10.37
CA LEU A 450 14.55 9.33 11.58
C LEU A 450 15.27 9.90 12.83
N PRO A 451 16.55 10.32 12.80
CA PRO A 451 17.23 10.86 14.00
C PRO A 451 16.76 12.26 14.44
N LYS A 452 15.93 12.94 13.63
CA LYS A 452 15.37 14.28 13.92
C LYS A 452 13.94 14.21 14.48
N LEU A 453 13.28 13.05 14.35
CA LEU A 453 11.91 12.84 14.78
C LEU A 453 11.85 12.41 16.25
N GLN A 454 10.81 12.84 16.96
CA GLN A 454 10.40 12.18 18.20
C GLN A 454 9.25 11.23 17.88
N LEU A 455 9.51 9.92 17.90
CA LEU A 455 8.47 8.91 17.72
C LEU A 455 7.37 9.09 18.78
N TYR A 456 6.10 9.02 18.38
CA TYR A 456 4.98 9.35 19.25
C TYR A 456 3.73 8.51 18.92
N GLY A 457 2.53 9.08 18.98
CA GLY A 457 1.29 8.39 18.63
C GLY A 457 0.10 9.35 18.65
N PRO A 458 -1.10 8.86 18.32
CA PRO A 458 -1.43 7.45 18.12
C PRO A 458 -1.21 6.98 16.65
N THR A 459 -1.44 5.70 16.36
CA THR A 459 -1.25 5.08 15.02
C THR A 459 -2.45 5.34 14.11
N ASN A 460 -2.60 6.61 13.70
CA ASN A 460 -3.69 7.06 12.82
C ASN A 460 -3.25 7.06 11.35
N ILE A 461 -3.99 6.36 10.48
CA ILE A 461 -3.71 6.26 9.04
C ILE A 461 -4.80 6.90 8.15
N ALA A 462 -5.96 7.26 8.70
CA ALA A 462 -7.00 7.95 7.94
C ALA A 462 -6.50 9.27 7.30
N PRO A 463 -5.65 10.10 7.95
CA PRO A 463 -5.16 11.35 7.36
C PRO A 463 -4.36 11.13 6.06
N ILE A 464 -3.46 10.13 6.03
CA ILE A 464 -2.63 9.87 4.85
C ILE A 464 -3.44 9.24 3.71
N ILE A 465 -4.41 8.37 4.03
CA ILE A 465 -5.37 7.86 3.03
C ILE A 465 -6.17 9.02 2.41
N GLN A 466 -6.68 9.95 3.24
CA GLN A 466 -7.42 11.13 2.78
C GLN A 466 -6.55 12.08 1.94
N LYS A 467 -5.27 12.24 2.27
CA LYS A 467 -4.31 13.06 1.50
C LYS A 467 -4.13 12.55 0.08
N VAL A 468 -3.87 11.24 -0.10
CA VAL A 468 -3.72 10.64 -1.44
C VAL A 468 -5.06 10.57 -2.17
N ALA A 469 -6.15 10.25 -1.47
CA ALA A 469 -7.50 10.27 -2.05
C ALA A 469 -7.88 11.67 -2.59
N LYS A 470 -7.49 12.75 -1.91
CA LYS A 470 -7.70 14.12 -2.40
C LYS A 470 -6.98 14.37 -3.73
N THR A 471 -5.76 13.86 -3.92
CA THR A 471 -5.07 13.94 -5.21
C THR A 471 -5.78 13.09 -6.26
N ALA A 472 -6.09 11.82 -5.95
CA ALA A 472 -6.79 10.90 -6.85
C ALA A 472 -8.19 11.39 -7.29
N SER A 473 -8.86 12.20 -6.47
CA SER A 473 -10.16 12.79 -6.82
C SER A 473 -10.12 13.79 -7.97
N GLN A 474 -8.96 14.38 -8.27
CA GLN A 474 -8.79 15.33 -9.37
C GLN A 474 -8.95 14.59 -10.71
N GLU A 475 -8.32 13.41 -10.84
CA GLU A 475 -8.35 12.56 -12.03
C GLU A 475 -9.72 12.01 -12.40
N VAL A 476 -10.66 11.94 -11.46
CA VAL A 476 -12.06 11.54 -11.75
C VAL A 476 -12.71 12.46 -12.80
N HIS A 477 -12.24 13.71 -12.92
CA HIS A 477 -12.77 14.70 -13.85
C HIS A 477 -12.25 14.55 -15.29
N THR A 478 -11.08 13.93 -15.49
CA THR A 478 -10.47 13.77 -16.83
C THR A 478 -11.27 12.79 -17.69
N LYS A 479 -11.93 11.80 -17.06
CA LYS A 479 -12.64 10.67 -17.69
C LYS A 479 -11.75 9.81 -18.59
N GLU A 480 -10.44 9.90 -18.39
CA GLU A 480 -9.43 9.12 -19.10
C GLU A 480 -8.62 8.29 -18.10
N ALA A 481 -8.05 7.17 -18.54
CA ALA A 481 -7.14 6.38 -17.73
C ALA A 481 -5.72 6.97 -17.79
N MET A 482 -5.53 8.16 -17.22
CA MET A 482 -4.23 8.86 -17.23
C MET A 482 -3.40 8.54 -16.00
N GLN A 483 -3.95 8.62 -14.80
CA GLN A 483 -3.21 8.31 -13.59
C GLN A 483 -4.02 7.40 -12.66
N TYR A 484 -3.31 6.48 -12.00
CA TYR A 484 -3.81 5.63 -10.93
C TYR A 484 -2.85 5.68 -9.75
N PHE A 485 -3.37 5.77 -8.53
CA PHE A 485 -2.60 6.02 -7.33
C PHE A 485 -2.45 4.74 -6.50
N ILE A 486 -1.24 4.48 -6.01
CA ILE A 486 -0.99 3.40 -5.05
C ILE A 486 -0.37 4.02 -3.80
N LEU A 487 -1.00 3.80 -2.65
CA LEU A 487 -0.47 4.18 -1.34
C LEU A 487 0.07 2.94 -0.63
N LEU A 488 1.40 2.82 -0.51
CA LEU A 488 2.05 1.85 0.36
C LEU A 488 2.17 2.40 1.78
N ILE A 489 1.55 1.74 2.75
CA ILE A 489 1.63 2.03 4.19
C ILE A 489 2.50 0.93 4.84
N LEU A 490 3.56 1.33 5.54
CA LEU A 490 4.37 0.46 6.39
C LEU A 490 4.05 0.78 7.85
N THR A 491 3.61 -0.20 8.64
CA THR A 491 3.25 -0.01 10.06
C THR A 491 3.60 -1.23 10.92
N ASP A 492 3.93 -1.01 12.20
CA ASP A 492 4.28 -2.10 13.12
C ASP A 492 3.14 -2.61 13.98
N GLY A 493 1.97 -1.97 13.96
CA GLY A 493 0.94 -2.25 14.96
C GLY A 493 -0.44 -1.68 14.70
N VAL A 494 -1.30 -1.87 15.70
CA VAL A 494 -2.75 -1.67 15.63
C VAL A 494 -3.13 -0.24 15.28
N ILE A 495 -3.97 -0.09 14.25
CA ILE A 495 -4.54 1.18 13.81
C ILE A 495 -5.49 1.72 14.88
N THR A 496 -5.28 2.94 15.34
CA THR A 496 -6.08 3.53 16.43
C THR A 496 -7.33 4.27 15.94
N ASP A 497 -7.34 4.74 14.68
CA ASP A 497 -8.44 5.47 14.06
C ASP A 497 -9.32 4.58 13.16
N MET A 498 -9.53 3.30 13.53
CA MET A 498 -10.24 2.31 12.69
C MET A 498 -11.61 2.78 12.16
N ALA A 499 -12.35 3.62 12.90
CA ALA A 499 -13.61 4.18 12.41
C ALA A 499 -13.41 5.17 11.24
N ASP A 500 -12.47 6.10 11.39
CA ASP A 500 -12.14 7.11 10.38
C ASP A 500 -11.38 6.49 9.19
N THR A 501 -10.53 5.50 9.45
CA THR A 501 -9.84 4.70 8.43
C THR A 501 -10.84 3.93 7.57
N ARG A 502 -11.86 3.30 8.16
CA ARG A 502 -12.94 2.64 7.42
C ARG A 502 -13.77 3.61 6.58
N GLU A 503 -14.10 4.80 7.11
CA GLU A 503 -14.75 5.85 6.33
C GLU A 503 -13.85 6.29 5.16
N ALA A 504 -12.56 6.54 5.40
CA ALA A 504 -11.60 6.96 4.38
C ALA A 504 -11.44 5.93 3.25
N ILE A 505 -11.38 4.63 3.57
CA ILE A 505 -11.33 3.53 2.59
C ILE A 505 -12.62 3.47 1.76
N VAL A 506 -13.80 3.59 2.38
CA VAL A 506 -15.09 3.61 1.66
C VAL A 506 -15.16 4.81 0.71
N GLN A 507 -14.74 6.00 1.12
CA GLN A 507 -14.66 7.15 0.21
C GLN A 507 -13.64 6.93 -0.91
N ALA A 508 -12.43 6.46 -0.59
CA ALA A 508 -11.36 6.19 -1.57
C ALA A 508 -11.73 5.12 -2.61
N SER A 509 -12.62 4.18 -2.29
CA SER A 509 -13.08 3.14 -3.23
C SER A 509 -13.75 3.68 -4.50
N HIS A 510 -14.23 4.93 -4.45
CA HIS A 510 -14.85 5.63 -5.58
C HIS A 510 -13.84 6.24 -6.58
N LEU A 511 -12.56 6.28 -6.22
CA LEU A 511 -11.44 7.01 -6.87
C LEU A 511 -10.46 6.04 -7.56
N PRO A 512 -9.55 6.50 -8.46
CA PRO A 512 -8.54 5.65 -9.10
C PRO A 512 -7.36 5.36 -8.15
N MET A 513 -7.60 4.62 -7.07
CA MET A 513 -6.64 4.43 -5.98
C MET A 513 -6.64 3.01 -5.39
N SER A 514 -5.46 2.48 -5.06
CA SER A 514 -5.25 1.30 -4.23
C SER A 514 -4.44 1.64 -2.98
N ILE A 515 -4.62 0.86 -1.92
CA ILE A 515 -3.92 0.94 -0.64
C ILE A 515 -3.26 -0.40 -0.39
N ILE A 516 -1.97 -0.39 -0.06
CA ILE A 516 -1.20 -1.56 0.33
C ILE A 516 -0.75 -1.32 1.76
N ILE A 517 -1.01 -2.25 2.67
CA ILE A 517 -0.57 -2.19 4.06
C ILE A 517 0.41 -3.34 4.31
N VAL A 518 1.66 -3.03 4.63
CA VAL A 518 2.65 -4.04 5.01
C VAL A 518 2.91 -3.96 6.51
N GLY A 519 2.49 -5.00 7.23
CA GLY A 519 2.69 -5.13 8.67
C GLY A 519 4.09 -5.63 9.01
N VAL A 520 4.93 -4.80 9.64
CA VAL A 520 6.29 -5.14 10.06
C VAL A 520 6.36 -5.53 11.54
N GLY A 521 7.40 -6.27 11.94
CA GLY A 521 7.51 -6.73 13.33
C GLY A 521 6.56 -7.90 13.67
N ASN A 522 6.09 -7.94 14.91
CA ASN A 522 5.44 -9.12 15.51
C ASN A 522 4.10 -8.81 16.21
N ALA A 523 3.46 -7.67 15.93
CA ALA A 523 2.17 -7.31 16.53
C ALA A 523 1.01 -8.23 16.10
N ASP A 524 -0.14 -8.03 16.72
CA ASP A 524 -1.41 -8.52 16.20
C ASP A 524 -1.81 -7.67 14.98
N PHE A 525 -2.23 -8.34 13.90
CA PHE A 525 -2.63 -7.73 12.64
C PHE A 525 -4.07 -8.06 12.25
N SER A 526 -4.87 -8.57 13.20
CA SER A 526 -6.28 -8.93 12.97
C SER A 526 -7.10 -7.75 12.43
N ASP A 527 -6.81 -6.52 12.89
CA ASP A 527 -7.48 -5.31 12.39
C ASP A 527 -7.12 -4.98 10.95
N MET A 528 -5.88 -5.23 10.50
CA MET A 528 -5.50 -5.04 9.09
C MET A 528 -6.10 -6.12 8.18
N GLN A 529 -6.20 -7.37 8.67
CA GLN A 529 -6.90 -8.44 7.96
C GLN A 529 -8.39 -8.11 7.76
N MET A 530 -9.03 -7.44 8.72
CA MET A 530 -10.39 -6.92 8.54
C MET A 530 -10.50 -5.84 7.44
N LEU A 531 -9.42 -5.10 7.13
CA LEU A 531 -9.42 -4.09 6.07
C LEU A 531 -9.21 -4.68 4.67
N ASP A 532 -8.60 -5.87 4.57
CA ASP A 532 -8.19 -6.59 3.35
C ASP A 532 -9.36 -7.12 2.48
N GLY A 533 -10.61 -6.95 2.94
CA GLY A 533 -11.85 -7.22 2.19
C GLY A 533 -12.18 -8.69 1.85
N ASP A 534 -11.18 -9.58 1.85
CA ASP A 534 -11.28 -11.02 1.55
C ASP A 534 -12.33 -11.75 2.41
N ASP A 535 -12.38 -11.47 3.71
CA ASP A 535 -13.32 -12.07 4.66
C ASP A 535 -14.72 -11.40 4.67
N GLY A 536 -14.93 -10.33 3.89
CA GLY A 536 -16.24 -9.73 3.69
C GLY A 536 -16.25 -8.23 3.37
N ILE A 537 -17.40 -7.75 2.90
CA ILE A 537 -17.58 -6.35 2.46
C ILE A 537 -17.36 -5.39 3.63
N LEU A 538 -16.22 -4.66 3.59
CA LEU A 538 -15.92 -3.57 4.51
C LEU A 538 -17.01 -2.51 4.45
N ARG A 539 -17.37 -1.95 5.61
CA ARG A 539 -18.39 -0.89 5.75
C ARG A 539 -17.87 0.31 6.51
N SER A 540 -18.38 1.49 6.22
CA SER A 540 -18.16 2.68 7.06
C SER A 540 -18.87 2.54 8.41
N PRO A 541 -18.56 3.38 9.41
CA PRO A 541 -19.34 3.45 10.65
C PRO A 541 -20.83 3.76 10.45
N LYS A 542 -21.20 4.35 9.30
CA LYS A 542 -22.59 4.63 8.88
C LYS A 542 -23.28 3.42 8.23
N GLY A 543 -22.56 2.32 8.03
CA GLY A 543 -23.06 1.09 7.41
C GLY A 543 -22.92 1.01 5.88
N GLU A 544 -22.42 2.07 5.23
CA GLU A 544 -22.21 2.14 3.78
C GLU A 544 -21.13 1.13 3.37
N PRO A 545 -21.38 0.23 2.40
CA PRO A 545 -20.37 -0.71 1.93
C PRO A 545 -19.32 -0.03 1.06
N VAL A 546 -18.10 -0.57 1.07
CA VAL A 546 -17.06 -0.25 0.09
C VAL A 546 -17.55 -0.61 -1.32
N LEU A 547 -17.26 0.24 -2.33
CA LEU A 547 -17.78 0.06 -3.69
C LEU A 547 -17.09 -1.09 -4.45
N ARG A 548 -15.81 -1.28 -4.15
CA ARG A 548 -14.89 -2.28 -4.73
C ARG A 548 -13.79 -2.51 -3.71
N ASP A 549 -13.08 -3.63 -3.81
CA ASP A 549 -11.87 -3.78 -3.02
C ASP A 549 -10.76 -2.83 -3.49
N ILE A 550 -10.01 -2.31 -2.52
CA ILE A 550 -8.88 -1.39 -2.72
C ILE A 550 -7.71 -1.65 -1.77
N VAL A 551 -7.86 -2.52 -0.76
CA VAL A 551 -6.84 -2.71 0.28
C VAL A 551 -6.18 -4.06 0.04
N GLN A 552 -4.85 -4.10 0.10
CA GLN A 552 -4.11 -5.35 0.25
C GLN A 552 -3.29 -5.30 1.54
N PHE A 553 -3.48 -6.25 2.45
CA PHE A 553 -2.65 -6.43 3.64
C PHE A 553 -1.63 -7.56 3.45
N VAL A 554 -0.36 -7.29 3.74
CA VAL A 554 0.71 -8.29 3.70
C VAL A 554 1.55 -8.25 4.98
N PRO A 555 1.50 -9.28 5.84
CA PRO A 555 2.36 -9.35 7.02
C PRO A 555 3.80 -9.71 6.60
N PHE A 556 4.73 -8.75 6.71
CA PHE A 556 6.15 -8.90 6.34
C PHE A 556 6.80 -10.12 7.00
N ARG A 557 6.34 -10.50 8.21
CA ARG A 557 6.84 -11.66 8.95
C ARG A 557 6.76 -12.98 8.17
N SER A 558 5.80 -13.13 7.26
CA SER A 558 5.68 -14.30 6.38
C SER A 558 6.80 -14.40 5.33
N PHE A 559 7.57 -13.33 5.12
CA PHE A 559 8.56 -13.19 4.06
C PHE A 559 9.99 -12.98 4.57
N LYS A 560 10.25 -13.07 5.90
CA LYS A 560 11.59 -12.84 6.50
C LYS A 560 12.72 -13.71 5.94
N HIS A 561 12.38 -14.86 5.34
CA HIS A 561 13.31 -15.78 4.68
C HIS A 561 12.99 -16.01 3.18
N ALA A 562 12.05 -15.25 2.63
CA ALA A 562 11.69 -15.30 1.22
C ALA A 562 12.55 -14.33 0.38
N SER A 563 12.52 -14.48 -0.94
CA SER A 563 13.14 -13.49 -1.82
C SER A 563 12.32 -12.19 -1.86
N PRO A 564 12.94 -11.03 -2.12
CA PRO A 564 12.21 -9.76 -2.31
C PRO A 564 11.08 -9.87 -3.34
N ALA A 565 11.32 -10.60 -4.44
CA ALA A 565 10.33 -10.89 -5.47
C ALA A 565 9.10 -11.68 -4.95
N ALA A 566 9.23 -12.51 -3.92
CA ALA A 566 8.10 -13.22 -3.34
C ALA A 566 7.20 -12.29 -2.51
N LEU A 567 7.80 -11.37 -1.75
CA LEU A 567 7.06 -10.32 -1.02
C LEU A 567 6.35 -9.40 -2.02
N ALA A 568 7.06 -8.87 -3.01
CA ALA A 568 6.49 -7.98 -4.02
C ALA A 568 5.39 -8.65 -4.84
N LYS A 569 5.52 -9.93 -5.18
CA LYS A 569 4.46 -10.71 -5.82
C LYS A 569 3.19 -10.78 -4.97
N SER A 570 3.32 -10.93 -3.65
CA SER A 570 2.17 -10.93 -2.73
C SER A 570 1.55 -9.54 -2.62
N VAL A 571 2.39 -8.50 -2.51
CA VAL A 571 1.99 -7.10 -2.37
C VAL A 571 1.29 -6.54 -3.61
N LEU A 572 1.68 -7.00 -4.81
CA LEU A 572 1.14 -6.55 -6.09
C LEU A 572 0.19 -7.58 -6.72
N ALA A 573 -0.28 -8.56 -5.96
CA ALA A 573 -1.16 -9.62 -6.49
C ALA A 573 -2.49 -9.06 -7.02
N GLU A 574 -3.10 -8.14 -6.27
CA GLU A 574 -4.43 -7.62 -6.56
C GLU A 574 -4.47 -6.30 -7.31
N VAL A 575 -3.46 -5.44 -7.16
CA VAL A 575 -3.40 -4.11 -7.79
C VAL A 575 -3.77 -4.15 -9.29
N PRO A 576 -3.28 -5.11 -10.11
CA PRO A 576 -3.70 -5.22 -11.51
C PRO A 576 -5.21 -5.38 -11.71
N ASN A 577 -5.88 -6.15 -10.84
CA ASN A 577 -7.33 -6.32 -10.88
C ASN A 577 -8.05 -5.06 -10.36
N GLN A 578 -7.60 -4.49 -9.24
CA GLN A 578 -8.18 -3.27 -8.65
C GLN A 578 -8.14 -2.07 -9.62
N VAL A 579 -7.11 -1.96 -10.46
CA VAL A 579 -7.00 -0.99 -11.57
C VAL A 579 -8.02 -1.28 -12.67
N VAL A 580 -8.07 -2.53 -13.12
CA VAL A 580 -8.94 -3.00 -14.21
C VAL A 580 -10.42 -2.86 -13.86
N ASP A 581 -10.80 -3.22 -12.63
CA ASP A 581 -12.18 -3.14 -12.13
C ASP A 581 -12.64 -1.69 -11.94
N TYR A 582 -11.75 -0.81 -11.46
CA TYR A 582 -12.03 0.62 -11.42
C TYR A 582 -12.38 1.17 -12.80
N TYR A 583 -11.47 1.09 -13.78
CA TYR A 583 -11.72 1.71 -15.08
C TYR A 583 -12.86 1.03 -15.86
N ASN A 584 -12.99 -0.30 -15.80
CA ASN A 584 -14.10 -1.02 -16.43
C ASN A 584 -15.46 -0.64 -15.82
N SER A 585 -15.57 -0.51 -14.49
CA SER A 585 -16.83 -0.10 -13.84
C SER A 585 -17.26 1.33 -14.20
N LYS A 586 -16.29 2.22 -14.48
CA LYS A 586 -16.54 3.58 -15.01
C LYS A 586 -16.74 3.60 -16.54
N GLY A 587 -16.55 2.49 -17.24
CA GLY A 587 -16.59 2.40 -18.71
C GLY A 587 -15.42 3.12 -19.41
N ILE A 588 -14.38 3.49 -18.65
CA ILE A 588 -13.17 4.14 -19.17
C ILE A 588 -12.32 3.06 -19.83
N LYS A 589 -11.87 3.30 -21.05
CA LYS A 589 -11.00 2.41 -21.81
C LYS A 589 -9.58 2.94 -21.77
N PRO A 590 -8.55 2.07 -21.86
CA PRO A 590 -7.21 2.53 -22.13
C PRO A 590 -7.19 3.28 -23.47
N LYS A 591 -6.34 4.31 -23.59
CA LYS A 591 -6.11 4.90 -24.91
C LYS A 591 -5.52 3.82 -25.80
N VAL A 592 -5.91 3.83 -27.08
CA VAL A 592 -5.22 3.01 -28.08
C VAL A 592 -3.75 3.44 -28.03
N PRO A 593 -2.77 2.51 -28.00
CA PRO A 593 -1.38 2.91 -28.18
C PRO A 593 -1.29 3.77 -29.43
N SER A 594 -0.94 5.04 -29.24
CA SER A 594 -0.44 5.84 -30.37
C SER A 594 0.71 5.05 -30.98
N GLN A 595 0.98 5.24 -32.28
CA GLN A 595 2.15 4.64 -32.90
C GLN A 595 3.40 5.21 -32.22
N TYR A 596 3.83 4.55 -31.14
CA TYR A 596 4.97 4.93 -30.34
C TYR A 596 6.18 4.64 -31.21
N GLN A 597 6.65 5.67 -31.90
CA GLN A 597 8.00 5.68 -32.45
C GLN A 597 8.95 5.60 -31.25
N SER A 598 9.26 4.38 -30.84
CA SER A 598 10.25 4.13 -29.80
C SER A 598 11.61 4.56 -30.33
N SER A 599 11.96 5.81 -30.06
CA SER A 599 13.30 6.36 -30.26
C SER A 599 14.27 5.91 -29.17
N ARG A 600 13.82 5.07 -28.22
CA ARG A 600 14.66 4.44 -27.20
C ARG A 600 14.75 2.93 -27.45
N PRO A 601 15.96 2.36 -27.55
CA PRO A 601 16.13 0.92 -27.44
C PRO A 601 15.77 0.49 -26.01
N PHE A 602 15.05 -0.62 -25.88
CA PHE A 602 14.97 -1.31 -24.60
C PHE A 602 16.39 -1.77 -24.21
N GLY A 603 16.74 -1.58 -22.94
CA GLY A 603 18.01 -2.07 -22.39
C GLY A 603 18.09 -3.59 -22.40
N PRO A 604 19.32 -4.16 -22.30
CA PRO A 604 19.56 -5.60 -22.35
C PRO A 604 18.99 -6.37 -21.14
#